data_AF-A0A1B6K008-F1
#
_entry.id   AF-A0A1B6K008-F1
#
_cell.length_a   1.000
_cell.length_b   1.000
_cell.length_c   1.000
_cell.angle_alpha   90.00
_cell.angle_beta   90.00
_cell.angle_gamma   90.00
#
_symmetry.space_group_name_H-M   'P 1'
#
loop_
_entity.id
_entity.type
_entity.pdbx_description
1 polymer ?
#
loop_
_entity_poly.entity_id
_entity_poly.type
_entity_poly.pdbx_seq_one_letter_code
_entity_poly.pdbx_strand_id
1 'polypeptide(L)'
;FPQISTLAVGYNTSCFQLWDLSSLTILYTSALLEAMLPVFSFMLLEPSDDPRHVCYLWSLHHSVDEDNLPFAGMYLLNYREKHFSNYSMVPYYRGFSSCSIRYQLDLGTELDNVVSGRIISCQGLHRSHTKSTPAWQQEEASSEEATASLLSIVWEVWVPNQLATFTQLTLFDLNQWYREYMPQSSDIEYSHFMAHFCLPDGPLLDVSVVQSSIRQFATLQPVDEHFFPTATTFQCVCLQQTQVTTCVHHGTQEVCLQAIKDGGPSALLLPSRLYKLCIQAGIKPLLLDVSSPNSSHSKELR
;
A
#
# COMPACT_ATOMS: atom_id res chain seq x y z
N PHE A 1 7.99 18.74 0.62
CA PHE A 1 6.55 18.49 0.80
C PHE A 1 5.79 19.81 0.98
N PRO A 2 5.12 20.30 -0.09
CA PRO A 2 4.40 21.58 -0.05
C PRO A 2 3.32 21.66 1.02
N GLN A 3 2.52 20.58 1.21
CA GLN A 3 1.40 20.55 2.16
C GLN A 3 1.81 20.78 3.62
N ILE A 4 3.05 20.46 3.99
CA ILE A 4 3.59 20.65 5.34
C ILE A 4 4.70 21.71 5.38
N SER A 5 4.97 22.40 4.26
CA SER A 5 6.07 23.38 4.10
C SER A 5 7.43 22.84 4.59
N THR A 6 7.69 21.55 4.39
CA THR A 6 8.89 20.87 4.92
C THR A 6 9.76 20.35 3.79
N LEU A 7 11.07 20.53 3.93
CA LEU A 7 12.10 19.85 3.15
C LEU A 7 12.64 18.65 3.95
N ALA A 8 12.53 17.46 3.38
CA ALA A 8 13.17 16.26 3.94
C ALA A 8 14.53 16.06 3.25
N VAL A 9 15.56 15.87 4.05
CA VAL A 9 16.95 15.68 3.60
C VAL A 9 17.44 14.35 4.15
N GLY A 10 17.65 13.39 3.25
CA GLY A 10 18.19 12.08 3.57
C GLY A 10 19.71 12.04 3.39
N TYR A 11 20.40 11.30 4.26
CA TYR A 11 21.85 11.14 4.21
C TYR A 11 22.24 9.71 3.86
N ASN A 12 23.51 9.51 3.50
CA ASN A 12 24.09 8.18 3.26
C ASN A 12 24.35 7.38 4.54
N THR A 13 24.10 7.96 5.71
CA THR A 13 24.34 7.39 7.03
C THR A 13 23.04 6.97 7.72
N SER A 14 22.03 6.55 6.96
CA SER A 14 20.67 6.20 7.42
C SER A 14 19.86 7.24 8.19
N CYS A 15 20.43 8.40 8.51
CA CYS A 15 19.67 9.48 9.10
C CYS A 15 19.00 10.37 8.06
N PHE A 16 17.99 11.09 8.51
CA PHE A 16 17.39 12.19 7.77
C PHE A 16 17.04 13.35 8.70
N GLN A 17 16.84 14.51 8.09
CA GLN A 17 16.39 15.72 8.75
C GLN A 17 15.15 16.29 8.06
N LEU A 18 14.29 16.90 8.86
CA LEU A 18 13.15 17.68 8.40
C LEU A 18 13.42 19.14 8.69
N TRP A 19 13.29 19.98 7.67
CA TRP A 19 13.52 21.41 7.73
C TRP A 19 12.23 22.15 7.42
N ASP A 20 11.84 23.10 8.27
CA ASP A 20 10.75 24.03 7.96
C ASP A 20 11.26 25.05 6.95
N LEU A 21 10.62 25.12 5.78
CA LEU A 21 10.99 26.06 4.73
C LEU A 21 10.59 27.50 5.06
N SER A 22 9.65 27.70 5.97
CA SER A 22 9.18 29.04 6.35
C SER A 22 10.19 29.77 7.23
N SER A 23 10.77 29.03 8.19
CA SER A 23 11.75 29.55 9.15
C SER A 23 13.19 29.14 8.87
N LEU A 24 13.41 28.18 7.96
CA LEU A 24 14.71 27.55 7.67
C LEU A 24 15.34 26.92 8.92
N THR A 25 14.52 26.31 9.77
CA THR A 25 14.96 25.64 11.00
C THR A 25 14.77 24.12 10.90
N ILE A 26 15.58 23.38 11.66
CA ILE A 26 15.43 21.92 11.79
C ILE A 26 14.23 21.63 12.69
N LEU A 27 13.25 20.91 12.15
CA LEU A 27 12.09 20.40 12.89
C LEU A 27 12.41 19.07 13.57
N TYR A 28 13.17 18.20 12.89
CA TYR A 28 13.47 16.85 13.36
C TYR A 28 14.77 16.32 12.77
N THR A 29 15.48 15.49 13.55
CA THR A 29 16.60 14.67 13.10
C THR A 29 16.31 13.23 13.53
N SER A 30 16.33 12.30 12.59
CA SER A 30 16.11 10.88 12.90
C SER A 30 17.28 10.28 13.65
N ALA A 31 17.02 9.19 14.38
CA ALA A 31 18.10 8.35 14.89
C ALA A 31 18.88 7.71 13.73
N LEU A 32 20.13 7.36 14.00
CA LEU A 32 20.93 6.51 13.11
C LEU A 32 20.42 5.08 13.23
N LEU A 33 20.26 4.39 12.10
CA LEU A 33 20.04 2.94 12.08
C LEU A 33 21.38 2.23 12.36
N GLU A 34 21.31 1.01 12.91
CA GLU A 34 22.50 0.19 13.15
C GLU A 34 23.26 -0.09 11.85
N ALA A 35 22.52 -0.38 10.78
CA ALA A 35 23.03 -0.45 9.42
C ALA A 35 23.05 0.94 8.77
N MET A 36 24.17 1.30 8.13
CA MET A 36 24.36 2.59 7.47
C MET A 36 23.75 2.58 6.06
N LEU A 37 22.43 2.41 5.99
CA LEU A 37 21.67 2.37 4.74
C LEU A 37 21.33 3.78 4.26
N PRO A 38 21.80 4.24 3.09
CA PRO A 38 21.46 5.56 2.60
C PRO A 38 19.96 5.74 2.40
N VAL A 39 19.48 6.93 2.67
CA VAL A 39 18.10 7.30 2.35
C VAL A 39 17.97 7.48 0.84
N PHE A 40 17.14 6.66 0.22
CA PHE A 40 16.85 6.69 -1.21
C PHE A 40 15.73 7.67 -1.56
N SER A 41 14.62 7.62 -0.83
CA SER A 41 13.43 8.41 -1.15
C SER A 41 12.56 8.65 0.07
N PHE A 42 11.68 9.65 -0.05
CA PHE A 42 10.63 9.91 0.92
C PHE A 42 9.26 9.94 0.25
N MET A 43 8.23 9.51 0.97
CA MET A 43 6.84 9.67 0.55
C MET A 43 5.97 10.14 1.70
N LEU A 44 5.06 11.08 1.44
CA LEU A 44 4.16 11.60 2.44
C LEU A 44 2.74 11.10 2.16
N LEU A 45 2.15 10.42 3.12
CA LEU A 45 0.78 9.94 3.10
C LEU A 45 -0.07 10.69 4.12
N GLU A 46 -1.38 10.70 3.89
CA GLU A 46 -2.37 11.29 4.77
C GLU A 46 -3.50 10.28 5.02
N PRO A 47 -3.88 10.05 6.28
CA PRO A 47 -5.02 9.20 6.58
C PRO A 47 -6.31 9.91 6.16
N SER A 48 -7.30 9.16 5.67
CA SER A 48 -8.60 9.73 5.28
C SER A 48 -9.36 10.25 6.50
N ASP A 49 -9.35 9.49 7.60
CA ASP A 49 -10.16 9.77 8.79
C ASP A 49 -9.30 9.65 10.07
N ASP A 50 -8.42 10.64 10.29
CA ASP A 50 -7.78 10.84 11.60
C ASP A 50 -8.30 12.15 12.22
N PRO A 51 -8.83 12.12 13.46
CA PRO A 51 -9.32 13.32 14.13
C PRO A 51 -8.21 14.34 14.45
N ARG A 52 -6.93 13.93 14.38
CA ARG A 52 -5.75 14.77 14.60
C ARG A 52 -5.19 15.25 13.26
N HIS A 53 -4.47 16.36 13.32
CA HIS A 53 -3.76 16.89 12.16
C HIS A 53 -2.43 16.18 12.00
N VAL A 54 -2.46 15.02 11.34
CA VAL A 54 -1.29 14.15 11.17
C VAL A 54 -1.00 13.83 9.71
N CYS A 55 0.27 13.55 9.43
CA CYS A 55 0.73 12.97 8.18
C CYS A 55 1.73 11.84 8.48
N TYR A 56 1.91 10.93 7.53
CA TYR A 56 2.88 9.83 7.63
C TYR A 56 3.97 9.99 6.60
N LEU A 57 5.19 10.20 7.06
CA LEU A 57 6.37 10.25 6.21
C LEU A 57 7.03 8.89 6.17
N TRP A 58 7.08 8.29 4.99
CA TRP A 58 7.91 7.14 4.69
C TRP A 58 9.32 7.60 4.32
N SER A 59 10.32 6.98 4.93
CA SER A 59 11.73 7.05 4.56
C SER A 59 12.14 5.68 4.04
N LEU A 60 12.64 5.63 2.81
CA LEU A 60 13.07 4.39 2.17
C LEU A 60 14.57 4.38 2.05
N HIS A 61 15.16 3.22 2.33
CA HIS A 61 16.59 3.03 2.42
C HIS A 61 16.99 1.86 1.52
N HIS A 62 17.97 2.09 0.65
CA HIS A 62 18.53 1.03 -0.18
C HIS A 62 19.75 0.40 0.49
N SER A 63 20.06 -0.85 0.15
CA SER A 63 21.31 -1.46 0.56
C SER A 63 22.42 -1.15 -0.44
N VAL A 64 23.61 -0.85 0.09
CA VAL A 64 24.82 -0.57 -0.70
C VAL A 64 25.89 -1.64 -0.46
N ASP A 65 25.87 -2.29 0.70
CA ASP A 65 26.82 -3.32 1.11
C ASP A 65 26.17 -4.72 1.06
N GLU A 66 26.97 -5.76 0.80
CA GLU A 66 26.51 -7.14 0.57
C GLU A 66 25.99 -7.89 1.82
N ASP A 67 25.54 -7.18 2.87
CA ASP A 67 25.10 -7.81 4.14
C ASP A 67 23.81 -7.21 4.72
N ASN A 68 23.14 -6.32 3.99
CA ASN A 68 21.90 -5.69 4.46
C ASN A 68 20.84 -5.69 3.37
N LEU A 69 19.57 -5.69 3.79
CA LEU A 69 18.44 -5.61 2.87
C LEU A 69 17.86 -4.19 2.83
N PRO A 70 17.12 -3.82 1.76
CA PRO A 70 16.38 -2.58 1.73
C PRO A 70 15.38 -2.49 2.88
N PHE A 71 15.18 -1.27 3.36
CA PHE A 71 14.38 -1.00 4.54
C PHE A 71 13.49 0.22 4.32
N ALA A 72 12.30 0.23 4.92
CA ALA A 72 11.41 1.36 4.92
C ALA A 72 10.86 1.64 6.33
N GLY A 73 10.93 2.91 6.75
CA GLY A 73 10.40 3.37 8.03
C GLY A 73 9.28 4.39 7.83
N MET A 74 8.16 4.20 8.52
CA MET A 74 7.03 5.14 8.52
C MET A 74 7.02 5.96 9.81
N TYR A 75 7.01 7.29 9.65
CA TYR A 75 7.08 8.26 10.74
C TYR A 75 5.80 9.10 10.80
N LEU A 76 5.19 9.15 11.99
CA LEU A 76 4.06 10.02 12.29
C LEU A 76 4.54 11.45 12.54
N LEU A 77 4.03 12.39 11.75
CA LEU A 77 4.22 13.82 11.92
C LEU A 77 2.95 14.42 12.51
N ASN A 78 3.06 15.08 13.67
CA ASN A 78 1.94 15.74 14.33
C ASN A 78 1.99 17.25 14.10
N TYR A 79 0.83 17.84 13.80
CA TYR A 79 0.63 19.26 13.59
C TYR A 79 -0.47 19.78 14.51
N ARG A 80 -0.47 21.10 14.75
CA ARG A 80 -1.49 21.77 15.57
C ARG A 80 -2.71 22.17 14.77
N GLU A 81 -2.54 22.42 13.48
CA GLU A 81 -3.57 22.99 12.63
C GLU A 81 -3.50 22.38 11.22
N LYS A 82 -4.67 22.12 10.65
CA LYS A 82 -4.89 21.81 9.23
C LYS A 82 -5.83 22.85 8.67
N HIS A 83 -5.45 23.47 7.57
CA HIS A 83 -6.20 24.52 6.91
C HIS A 83 -6.48 24.14 5.46
N PHE A 84 -7.60 24.63 4.93
CA PHE A 84 -7.97 24.49 3.54
C PHE A 84 -7.97 25.86 2.88
N SER A 85 -7.31 25.97 1.74
CA SER A 85 -7.35 27.19 0.94
C SER A 85 -8.49 27.09 -0.06
N ASN A 86 -9.28 28.16 -0.20
CA ASN A 86 -10.30 28.24 -1.25
C ASN A 86 -9.72 28.19 -2.68
N TYR A 87 -8.40 28.40 -2.82
CA TYR A 87 -7.70 28.43 -4.11
C TYR A 87 -6.91 27.15 -4.41
N SER A 88 -6.65 26.29 -3.42
CA SER A 88 -5.95 25.01 -3.63
C SER A 88 -6.72 23.86 -2.99
N MET A 89 -7.00 22.82 -3.76
CA MET A 89 -7.68 21.61 -3.26
C MET A 89 -6.80 20.75 -2.34
N VAL A 90 -5.57 21.19 -2.05
CA VAL A 90 -4.64 20.49 -1.14
C VAL A 90 -4.65 21.19 0.22
N PRO A 91 -4.87 20.47 1.33
CA PRO A 91 -4.76 21.04 2.66
C PRO A 91 -3.32 21.47 2.97
N TYR A 92 -3.17 22.45 3.86
CA TYR A 92 -1.87 22.82 4.41
C TYR A 92 -1.84 22.68 5.94
N TYR A 93 -0.73 22.16 6.44
CA TYR A 93 -0.52 21.87 7.85
C TYR A 93 0.41 22.90 8.48
N ARG A 94 0.17 23.26 9.74
CA ARG A 94 0.98 24.21 10.51
C ARG A 94 1.19 23.79 11.95
N GLY A 95 2.26 24.33 12.54
CA GLY A 95 2.63 24.07 13.92
C GLY A 95 3.10 22.64 14.12
N PHE A 96 4.18 22.25 13.45
CA PHE A 96 4.85 20.97 13.70
C PHE A 96 5.07 20.79 15.20
N SER A 97 4.68 19.64 15.71
CA SER A 97 4.67 19.35 17.15
C SER A 97 5.60 18.20 17.51
N SER A 98 5.61 17.12 16.72
CA SER A 98 6.49 15.97 16.95
C SER A 98 6.61 15.08 15.73
N CYS A 99 7.68 14.28 15.71
CA CYS A 99 7.90 13.20 14.75
C CYS A 99 8.29 11.92 15.50
N SER A 100 7.67 10.79 15.19
CA SER A 100 8.00 9.49 15.79
C SER A 100 7.80 8.33 14.82
N ILE A 101 8.66 7.32 14.89
CA ILE A 101 8.50 6.10 14.09
C ILE A 101 7.27 5.31 14.56
N ARG A 102 6.51 4.77 13.61
CA ARG A 102 5.27 4.00 13.89
C ARG A 102 5.29 2.61 13.30
N TYR A 103 5.95 2.42 12.17
CA TYR A 103 6.01 1.14 11.48
C TYR A 103 7.34 1.00 10.76
N GLN A 104 7.80 -0.25 10.66
CA GLN A 104 9.05 -0.64 10.03
C GLN A 104 8.77 -1.81 9.09
N LEU A 105 9.40 -1.76 7.91
CA LEU A 105 9.26 -2.77 6.87
C LEU A 105 10.65 -3.15 6.35
N ASP A 106 11.04 -4.38 6.64
CA ASP A 106 12.21 -5.01 6.04
C ASP A 106 11.79 -5.68 4.72
N LEU A 107 12.53 -5.43 3.65
CA LEU A 107 12.16 -5.90 2.30
C LEU A 107 13.05 -7.08 1.89
N GLY A 108 12.44 -8.24 1.64
CA GLY A 108 13.11 -9.44 1.16
C GLY A 108 13.58 -10.40 2.26
N THR A 109 13.25 -10.14 3.53
CA THR A 109 13.58 -11.03 4.66
C THR A 109 12.89 -12.39 4.56
N GLU A 110 11.81 -12.48 3.79
CA GLU A 110 11.05 -13.69 3.50
C GLU A 110 11.71 -14.58 2.44
N LEU A 111 12.70 -14.07 1.69
CA LEU A 111 13.36 -14.79 0.63
C LEU A 111 14.64 -15.46 1.13
N ASP A 112 14.81 -16.73 0.78
CA ASP A 112 16.00 -17.48 1.17
C ASP A 112 17.25 -17.00 0.42
N ASN A 113 18.37 -16.89 1.15
CA ASN A 113 19.70 -16.62 0.61
C ASN A 113 19.87 -15.27 -0.11
N VAL A 114 19.05 -14.27 0.18
CA VAL A 114 19.30 -12.90 -0.28
C VAL A 114 20.32 -12.22 0.63
N VAL A 115 21.20 -11.41 0.03
CA VAL A 115 22.31 -10.73 0.74
C VAL A 115 22.26 -9.22 0.62
N SER A 116 21.66 -8.71 -0.45
CA SER A 116 21.56 -7.28 -0.68
C SER A 116 20.40 -6.95 -1.60
N GLY A 117 20.17 -5.67 -1.85
CA GLY A 117 19.09 -5.21 -2.72
C GLY A 117 19.00 -3.70 -2.78
N ARG A 118 18.07 -3.21 -3.59
CA ARG A 118 17.81 -1.77 -3.71
C ARG A 118 16.32 -1.46 -3.87
N ILE A 119 16.00 -0.21 -3.55
CA ILE A 119 14.74 0.39 -3.97
C ILE A 119 14.89 0.88 -5.41
N ILE A 120 13.90 0.59 -6.24
CA ILE A 120 13.82 1.02 -7.64
C ILE A 120 12.97 2.29 -7.73
N SER A 121 11.78 2.29 -7.12
CA SER A 121 10.87 3.42 -7.17
C SER A 121 9.96 3.49 -5.94
N CYS A 122 9.39 4.67 -5.72
CA CYS A 122 8.47 4.94 -4.63
C CYS A 122 7.42 5.97 -5.05
N GLN A 123 6.14 5.66 -4.86
CA GLN A 123 5.03 6.49 -5.30
C GLN A 123 3.91 6.54 -4.26
N GLY A 124 3.48 7.76 -3.90
CA GLY A 124 2.24 8.00 -3.18
C GLY A 124 1.10 8.03 -4.18
N LEU A 125 0.04 7.28 -3.90
CA LEU A 125 -1.06 7.08 -4.82
C LEU A 125 -2.38 7.45 -4.13
N HIS A 126 -3.30 7.97 -4.94
CA HIS A 126 -4.64 8.32 -4.53
C HIS A 126 -5.62 7.33 -5.14
N ARG A 127 -6.61 6.90 -4.35
CA ARG A 127 -7.71 6.10 -4.89
C ARG A 127 -8.59 7.02 -5.74
N SER A 128 -8.56 6.85 -7.06
CA SER A 128 -9.48 7.56 -7.95
C SER A 128 -10.82 6.85 -7.96
N HIS A 129 -11.88 7.51 -7.52
CA HIS A 129 -13.24 7.04 -7.73
C HIS A 129 -13.61 7.26 -9.21
N THR A 130 -13.31 6.26 -10.04
CA THR A 130 -13.69 6.32 -11.46
C THR A 130 -15.22 6.29 -11.61
N LYS A 131 -15.75 6.81 -12.72
CA LYS A 131 -17.20 6.89 -13.03
C LYS A 131 -17.96 5.54 -13.03
N SER A 132 -17.25 4.40 -12.95
CA SER A 132 -17.86 3.07 -12.80
C SER A 132 -18.23 2.72 -11.36
N THR A 133 -17.88 3.57 -10.39
CA THR A 133 -18.27 3.42 -9.00
C THR A 133 -19.78 3.69 -8.87
N PRO A 134 -20.58 2.79 -8.27
CA PRO A 134 -22.02 3.01 -8.07
C PRO A 134 -22.31 4.36 -7.40
N ALA A 135 -23.41 5.01 -7.79
CA ALA A 135 -23.75 6.38 -7.37
C ALA A 135 -23.73 6.58 -5.83
N TRP A 136 -24.08 5.55 -5.05
CA TRP A 136 -24.07 5.61 -3.58
C TRP A 136 -22.67 5.69 -2.95
N GLN A 137 -21.60 5.32 -3.66
CA GLN A 137 -20.21 5.52 -3.20
C GLN A 137 -19.64 6.88 -3.64
N GLN A 138 -20.32 7.60 -4.54
CA GLN A 138 -19.88 8.93 -5.00
C GLN A 138 -20.32 10.05 -4.05
N GLU A 139 -21.40 9.86 -3.28
CA GLU A 139 -21.97 10.89 -2.41
C GLU A 139 -21.15 11.12 -1.12
N GLU A 140 -20.48 10.09 -0.57
CA GLU A 140 -19.65 10.22 0.64
C GLU A 140 -18.27 10.87 0.38
N ALA A 141 -17.80 10.89 -0.88
CA ALA A 141 -16.39 11.15 -1.22
C ALA A 141 -16.05 12.61 -1.62
N SER A 142 -17.04 13.50 -1.69
CA SER A 142 -16.91 14.81 -2.37
C SER A 142 -15.99 15.85 -1.71
N SER A 143 -15.24 15.50 -0.65
CA SER A 143 -14.33 16.43 0.04
C SER A 143 -12.90 15.92 0.32
N GLU A 144 -12.58 14.65 0.02
CA GLU A 144 -11.31 13.99 0.41
C GLU A 144 -10.31 13.75 -0.73
N GLU A 145 -10.62 14.21 -1.96
CA GLU A 145 -10.11 13.64 -3.22
C GLU A 145 -8.62 13.88 -3.60
N ALA A 146 -7.79 14.50 -2.75
CA ALA A 146 -6.46 14.97 -3.17
C ALA A 146 -5.25 14.44 -2.39
N THR A 147 -5.42 13.60 -1.36
CA THR A 147 -4.32 13.22 -0.46
C THR A 147 -3.99 11.73 -0.55
N ALA A 148 -2.69 11.40 -0.55
CA ALA A 148 -2.23 10.07 -0.92
C ALA A 148 -2.37 9.15 0.29
N SER A 149 -3.12 8.06 0.15
CA SER A 149 -3.32 7.07 1.21
C SER A 149 -2.71 5.70 0.87
N LEU A 150 -2.32 5.51 -0.38
CA LEU A 150 -1.61 4.33 -0.85
C LEU A 150 -0.13 4.65 -1.08
N LEU A 151 0.72 3.67 -0.80
CA LEU A 151 2.14 3.71 -1.10
C LEU A 151 2.52 2.51 -1.96
N SER A 152 3.11 2.79 -3.11
CA SER A 152 3.80 1.78 -3.91
C SER A 152 5.30 1.91 -3.67
N ILE A 153 5.94 0.78 -3.33
CA ILE A 153 7.38 0.64 -3.25
C ILE A 153 7.78 -0.46 -4.22
N VAL A 154 8.67 -0.16 -5.16
CA VAL A 154 9.26 -1.18 -6.02
C VAL A 154 10.70 -1.38 -5.60
N TRP A 155 11.05 -2.63 -5.37
CA TRP A 155 12.33 -3.01 -4.82
C TRP A 155 12.79 -4.34 -5.43
N GLU A 156 14.10 -4.54 -5.41
CA GLU A 156 14.71 -5.78 -5.81
C GLU A 156 15.73 -6.25 -4.77
N VAL A 157 15.86 -7.56 -4.61
CA VAL A 157 16.88 -8.20 -3.78
C VAL A 157 17.63 -9.25 -4.57
N TRP A 158 18.85 -9.53 -4.11
CA TRP A 158 19.82 -10.33 -4.84
C TRP A 158 20.40 -11.43 -3.98
N VAL A 159 20.58 -12.59 -4.60
CA VAL A 159 21.36 -13.73 -4.07
C VAL A 159 22.86 -13.43 -4.25
N PRO A 160 23.79 -14.04 -3.48
CA PRO A 160 25.24 -13.82 -3.62
C PRO A 160 25.73 -13.84 -5.07
N ASN A 161 26.64 -12.90 -5.39
CA ASN A 161 27.15 -12.65 -6.74
C ASN A 161 26.08 -12.27 -7.78
N GLN A 162 24.90 -11.81 -7.34
CA GLN A 162 23.75 -11.45 -8.17
C GLN A 162 23.35 -12.57 -9.15
N LEU A 163 23.51 -13.83 -8.74
CA LEU A 163 23.14 -14.99 -9.57
C LEU A 163 21.64 -15.05 -9.85
N ALA A 164 20.83 -14.49 -8.96
CA ALA A 164 19.41 -14.30 -9.12
C ALA A 164 18.98 -12.97 -8.50
N THR A 165 17.98 -12.35 -9.12
CA THR A 165 17.37 -11.09 -8.69
C THR A 165 15.87 -11.28 -8.58
N PHE A 166 15.29 -10.89 -7.46
CA PHE A 166 13.85 -10.93 -7.24
C PHE A 166 13.33 -9.50 -7.16
N THR A 167 12.39 -9.16 -8.03
CA THR A 167 11.80 -7.83 -8.09
C THR A 167 10.33 -7.87 -7.75
N GLN A 168 9.92 -7.07 -6.77
CA GLN A 168 8.55 -7.01 -6.30
C GLN A 168 8.06 -5.56 -6.21
N LEU A 169 6.75 -5.41 -6.35
CA LEU A 169 6.02 -4.21 -5.98
C LEU A 169 5.28 -4.48 -4.67
N THR A 170 5.55 -3.71 -3.65
CA THR A 170 4.78 -3.68 -2.41
C THR A 170 3.78 -2.52 -2.47
N LEU A 171 2.51 -2.82 -2.23
CA LEU A 171 1.45 -1.83 -2.11
C LEU A 171 0.96 -1.81 -0.66
N PHE A 172 1.17 -0.68 0.01
CA PHE A 172 0.72 -0.43 1.38
C PHE A 172 -0.48 0.52 1.36
N ASP A 173 -1.50 0.22 2.16
CA ASP A 173 -2.68 1.05 2.35
C ASP A 173 -2.75 1.58 3.79
N LEU A 174 -2.57 2.89 3.93
CA LEU A 174 -2.58 3.56 5.23
C LEU A 174 -3.91 3.40 5.95
N ASN A 175 -5.04 3.46 5.24
CA ASN A 175 -6.36 3.37 5.85
C ASN A 175 -6.65 1.94 6.33
N GLN A 176 -6.19 0.92 5.60
CA GLN A 176 -6.27 -0.47 6.09
C GLN A 176 -5.36 -0.69 7.30
N TRP A 177 -4.17 -0.08 7.33
CA TRP A 177 -3.28 -0.16 8.49
C TRP A 177 -3.92 0.48 9.74
N TYR A 178 -4.69 1.55 9.57
CA TYR A 178 -5.55 2.11 10.63
C TYR A 178 -6.64 1.14 11.08
N ARG A 179 -7.34 0.49 10.14
CA ARG A 179 -8.39 -0.51 10.46
C ARG A 179 -7.84 -1.70 11.24
N GLU A 180 -6.59 -2.06 11.03
CA GLU A 180 -5.89 -3.09 11.81
C GLU A 180 -5.26 -2.57 13.12
N TYR A 181 -5.65 -1.39 13.59
CA TYR A 181 -5.18 -0.81 14.84
C TYR A 181 -3.67 -0.48 14.86
N MET A 182 -3.12 -0.13 13.70
CA MET A 182 -1.77 0.45 13.56
C MET A 182 -0.66 -0.45 14.14
N PRO A 183 -0.49 -1.69 13.65
CA PRO A 183 0.57 -2.59 14.10
C PRO A 183 1.95 -1.97 13.87
N GLN A 184 2.91 -2.27 14.75
CA GLN A 184 4.29 -1.72 14.67
C GLN A 184 5.22 -2.53 13.75
N SER A 185 4.91 -3.80 13.57
CA SER A 185 5.56 -4.74 12.66
C SER A 185 4.51 -5.70 12.13
N SER A 186 4.72 -6.28 10.96
CA SER A 186 3.83 -7.29 10.38
C SER A 186 4.57 -8.59 10.15
N ASP A 187 3.91 -9.71 10.44
CA ASP A 187 4.18 -10.94 9.71
C ASP A 187 3.66 -10.72 8.27
N ILE A 188 4.59 -10.48 7.35
CA ILE A 188 4.36 -10.03 5.96
C ILE A 188 3.36 -10.94 5.22
N GLU A 189 3.28 -12.21 5.59
CA GLU A 189 2.42 -13.19 4.92
C GLU A 189 0.90 -12.96 5.10
N TYR A 190 0.47 -12.13 6.07
CA TYR A 190 -0.96 -12.03 6.44
C TYR A 190 -1.49 -10.63 6.75
N SER A 191 -0.81 -9.56 6.35
CA SER A 191 -1.31 -8.19 6.58
C SER A 191 -2.40 -7.81 5.58
N HIS A 192 -3.59 -7.41 6.05
CA HIS A 192 -4.66 -6.94 5.14
C HIS A 192 -4.46 -5.49 4.66
N PHE A 193 -3.40 -4.83 5.11
CA PHE A 193 -3.01 -3.48 4.71
C PHE A 193 -1.81 -3.43 3.76
N MET A 194 -1.22 -4.58 3.41
CA MET A 194 -0.08 -4.64 2.50
C MET A 194 -0.17 -5.85 1.58
N ALA A 195 0.28 -5.70 0.33
CA ALA A 195 0.37 -6.79 -0.62
C ALA A 195 1.64 -6.68 -1.47
N HIS A 196 2.15 -7.84 -1.89
CA HIS A 196 3.32 -7.98 -2.73
C HIS A 196 2.93 -8.53 -4.10
N PHE A 197 3.49 -7.96 -5.15
CA PHE A 197 3.21 -8.37 -6.53
C PHE A 197 4.51 -8.58 -7.29
N CYS A 198 4.64 -9.73 -7.94
CA CYS A 198 5.76 -10.00 -8.82
C CYS A 198 5.69 -9.11 -10.06
N LEU A 199 6.83 -8.53 -10.42
CA LEU A 199 6.99 -7.75 -11.65
C LEU A 199 7.67 -8.59 -12.75
N PRO A 200 7.68 -8.12 -14.01
CA PRO A 200 8.35 -8.82 -15.09
C PRO A 200 9.84 -9.06 -14.79
N ASP A 201 10.34 -10.22 -15.21
CA ASP A 201 11.75 -10.58 -15.06
C ASP A 201 12.68 -9.62 -15.84
N GLY A 202 13.90 -9.48 -15.33
CA GLY A 202 14.97 -8.68 -15.93
C GLY A 202 15.26 -7.37 -15.18
N PRO A 203 16.38 -6.71 -15.51
CA PRO A 203 16.83 -5.52 -14.78
C PRO A 203 15.91 -4.33 -15.05
N LEU A 204 15.19 -3.92 -14.01
CA LEU A 204 14.30 -2.76 -14.03
C LEU A 204 15.08 -1.49 -13.63
N LEU A 205 14.85 -0.42 -14.38
CA LEU A 205 15.43 0.90 -14.15
C LEU A 205 14.50 1.79 -13.33
N ASP A 206 13.22 1.75 -13.67
CA ASP A 206 12.16 2.47 -12.96
C ASP A 206 10.83 1.77 -13.20
N VAL A 207 9.89 1.95 -12.27
CA VAL A 207 8.53 1.41 -12.38
C VAL A 207 7.55 2.45 -11.85
N SER A 208 6.52 2.74 -12.63
CA SER A 208 5.46 3.67 -12.23
C SER A 208 4.10 3.01 -12.26
N VAL A 209 3.37 3.11 -11.15
CA VAL A 209 1.95 2.76 -11.13
C VAL A 209 1.16 3.89 -11.80
N VAL A 210 0.27 3.53 -12.71
CA VAL A 210 -0.57 4.51 -13.42
C VAL A 210 -1.73 4.89 -12.51
N GLN A 211 -1.67 6.05 -11.87
CA GLN A 211 -2.66 6.49 -10.87
C GLN A 211 -4.11 6.42 -11.35
N SER A 212 -4.39 6.80 -12.60
CA SER A 212 -5.75 6.77 -13.18
C SER A 212 -6.28 5.36 -13.44
N SER A 213 -5.43 4.35 -13.36
CA SER A 213 -5.81 2.94 -13.54
C SER A 213 -6.20 2.25 -12.23
N ILE A 214 -5.92 2.86 -11.07
CA ILE A 214 -6.18 2.29 -9.75
C ILE A 214 -7.69 2.20 -9.53
N ARG A 215 -8.17 0.99 -9.25
CA ARG A 215 -9.59 0.70 -9.01
C ARG A 215 -9.74 -0.29 -7.87
N GLN A 216 -10.65 0.01 -6.95
CA GLN A 216 -11.08 -0.97 -5.95
C GLN A 216 -12.15 -1.88 -6.55
N PHE A 217 -12.16 -3.14 -6.12
CA PHE A 217 -13.28 -4.03 -6.41
C PHE A 217 -14.58 -3.44 -5.84
N ALA A 218 -15.63 -3.40 -6.65
CA ALA A 218 -16.92 -2.81 -6.29
C ALA A 218 -18.05 -3.84 -6.42
N THR A 219 -18.91 -3.90 -5.41
CA THR A 219 -20.08 -4.78 -5.36
C THR A 219 -21.19 -4.12 -4.54
N LEU A 220 -22.42 -4.64 -4.63
CA LEU A 220 -23.59 -4.14 -3.89
C LEU A 220 -23.48 -4.39 -2.37
N GLN A 221 -22.83 -5.48 -1.98
CA GLN A 221 -22.62 -5.85 -0.58
C GLN A 221 -21.12 -6.02 -0.34
N PRO A 222 -20.39 -4.92 -0.08
CA PRO A 222 -18.96 -4.99 0.13
C PRO A 222 -18.65 -5.71 1.45
N VAL A 223 -17.62 -6.54 1.44
CA VAL A 223 -17.04 -7.18 2.63
C VAL A 223 -15.59 -6.72 2.79
N ASP A 224 -14.98 -7.00 3.94
CA ASP A 224 -13.64 -6.49 4.27
C ASP A 224 -12.59 -6.90 3.23
N GLU A 225 -12.66 -8.12 2.71
CA GLU A 225 -11.74 -8.65 1.69
C GLU A 225 -11.75 -7.83 0.39
N HIS A 226 -12.81 -7.05 0.15
CA HIS A 226 -12.93 -6.18 -1.01
C HIS A 226 -12.20 -4.86 -0.86
N PHE A 227 -11.61 -4.57 0.30
CA PHE A 227 -10.87 -3.33 0.56
C PHE A 227 -9.36 -3.56 0.76
N PHE A 228 -8.92 -4.81 0.80
CA PHE A 228 -7.50 -5.14 0.95
C PHE A 228 -6.71 -4.71 -0.30
N PRO A 229 -5.40 -4.43 -0.18
CA PRO A 229 -4.56 -4.08 -1.34
C PRO A 229 -4.57 -5.16 -2.43
N THR A 230 -4.71 -6.44 -2.07
CA THR A 230 -4.85 -7.57 -3.00
C THR A 230 -6.12 -7.52 -3.86
N ALA A 231 -7.11 -6.71 -3.49
CA ALA A 231 -8.34 -6.47 -4.25
C ALA A 231 -8.24 -5.26 -5.18
N THR A 232 -7.13 -4.53 -5.16
CA THR A 232 -6.93 -3.32 -5.97
C THR A 232 -6.42 -3.69 -7.35
N THR A 233 -7.12 -3.30 -8.41
CA THR A 233 -6.66 -3.43 -9.80
C THR A 233 -5.87 -2.19 -10.19
N PHE A 234 -4.72 -2.36 -10.84
CA PHE A 234 -3.91 -1.25 -11.36
C PHE A 234 -2.99 -1.68 -12.50
N GLN A 235 -2.54 -0.69 -13.27
CA GLN A 235 -1.52 -0.85 -14.31
C GLN A 235 -0.20 -0.27 -13.84
N CYS A 236 0.91 -0.90 -14.23
CA CYS A 236 2.26 -0.44 -13.99
C CYS A 236 3.02 -0.34 -15.31
N VAL A 237 3.85 0.69 -15.45
CA VAL A 237 4.78 0.88 -16.55
C VAL A 237 6.17 0.57 -16.04
N CYS A 238 6.80 -0.44 -16.61
CA CYS A 238 8.14 -0.93 -16.28
C CYS A 238 9.14 -0.43 -17.32
N LEU A 239 10.13 0.32 -16.89
CA LEU A 239 11.24 0.79 -17.72
C LEU A 239 12.44 -0.15 -17.57
N GLN A 240 12.90 -0.68 -18.69
CA GLN A 240 14.12 -1.48 -18.81
C GLN A 240 15.11 -0.76 -19.73
N GLN A 241 16.34 -1.24 -19.81
CA GLN A 241 17.40 -0.60 -20.62
C GLN A 241 17.04 -0.48 -22.12
N THR A 242 16.29 -1.45 -22.66
CA THR A 242 15.99 -1.53 -24.10
C THR A 242 14.51 -1.42 -24.44
N GLN A 243 13.63 -1.43 -23.44
CA GLN A 243 12.19 -1.44 -23.68
C GLN A 243 11.39 -0.85 -22.51
N VAL A 244 10.13 -0.54 -22.80
CA VAL A 244 9.12 -0.18 -21.82
C VAL A 244 8.00 -1.20 -21.93
N THR A 245 7.59 -1.79 -20.81
CA THR A 245 6.54 -2.81 -20.76
C THR A 245 5.44 -2.37 -19.82
N THR A 246 4.18 -2.61 -20.19
CA THR A 246 3.03 -2.36 -19.31
C THR A 246 2.57 -3.67 -18.69
N CYS A 247 2.47 -3.71 -17.37
CA CYS A 247 1.90 -4.79 -16.58
C CYS A 247 0.54 -4.38 -16.03
N VAL A 248 -0.35 -5.35 -15.85
CA VAL A 248 -1.64 -5.15 -15.20
C VAL A 248 -1.76 -6.14 -14.06
N HIS A 249 -1.98 -5.62 -12.85
CA HIS A 249 -2.41 -6.42 -11.73
C HIS A 249 -3.94 -6.37 -11.64
N HIS A 250 -4.57 -7.53 -11.66
CA HIS A 250 -6.00 -7.69 -11.43
C HIS A 250 -6.25 -8.04 -9.97
N GLY A 251 -7.18 -7.31 -9.33
CA GLY A 251 -7.59 -7.62 -7.97
C GLY A 251 -8.10 -9.06 -7.84
N THR A 252 -7.92 -9.64 -6.66
CA THR A 252 -8.19 -11.05 -6.37
C THR A 252 -9.61 -11.48 -6.77
N GLN A 253 -10.59 -10.61 -6.58
CA GLN A 253 -11.98 -10.85 -6.96
C GLN A 253 -12.17 -10.86 -8.49
N GLU A 254 -11.55 -9.93 -9.21
CA GLU A 254 -11.59 -9.93 -10.68
C GLU A 254 -10.97 -11.22 -11.24
N VAL A 255 -9.84 -11.67 -10.68
CA VAL A 255 -9.18 -12.92 -11.09
C VAL A 255 -10.11 -14.12 -10.88
N CYS A 256 -10.78 -14.20 -9.73
CA CYS A 256 -11.75 -15.28 -9.45
C CYS A 256 -12.94 -15.25 -10.42
N LEU A 257 -13.51 -14.08 -10.68
CA LEU A 257 -14.63 -13.92 -11.62
C LEU A 257 -14.23 -14.27 -13.05
N GLN A 258 -13.02 -13.87 -13.46
CA GLN A 258 -12.48 -14.20 -14.78
C GLN A 258 -12.24 -15.71 -14.91
N ALA A 259 -11.73 -16.38 -13.85
CA ALA A 259 -11.57 -17.83 -13.84
C ALA A 259 -12.91 -18.58 -13.98
N ILE A 260 -13.99 -18.09 -13.36
CA ILE A 260 -15.34 -18.65 -13.56
C ILE A 260 -15.78 -18.47 -15.01
N LYS A 261 -15.59 -17.27 -15.57
CA LYS A 261 -15.98 -16.94 -16.94
C LYS A 261 -15.24 -17.81 -17.96
N ASP A 262 -13.93 -17.97 -17.81
CA ASP A 262 -13.09 -18.77 -18.72
C ASP A 262 -13.37 -20.27 -18.60
N GLY A 263 -13.74 -20.73 -17.39
CA GLY A 263 -14.18 -22.12 -17.19
C GLY A 263 -15.55 -22.44 -17.81
N GLY A 264 -16.36 -21.44 -18.15
CA GLY A 264 -17.67 -21.62 -18.77
C GLY A 264 -18.57 -22.61 -18.02
N PRO A 265 -19.37 -23.43 -18.72
CA PRO A 265 -20.18 -24.47 -18.07
C PRO A 265 -19.36 -25.52 -17.31
N SER A 266 -18.11 -25.77 -17.70
CA SER A 266 -17.23 -26.74 -17.05
C SER A 266 -16.83 -26.33 -15.63
N ALA A 267 -16.87 -25.04 -15.32
CA ALA A 267 -16.70 -24.52 -13.95
C ALA A 267 -17.71 -25.13 -12.96
N LEU A 268 -18.89 -25.53 -13.43
CA LEU A 268 -19.96 -26.14 -12.62
C LEU A 268 -19.79 -27.65 -12.44
N LEU A 269 -18.95 -28.31 -13.26
CA LEU A 269 -18.71 -29.75 -13.18
C LEU A 269 -17.75 -30.12 -12.04
N LEU A 270 -16.81 -29.23 -11.70
CA LEU A 270 -15.85 -29.38 -10.59
C LEU A 270 -15.82 -28.12 -9.71
N PRO A 271 -16.94 -27.78 -9.05
CA PRO A 271 -17.13 -26.46 -8.44
C PRO A 271 -16.28 -26.27 -7.18
N SER A 272 -15.81 -27.34 -6.52
CA SER A 272 -15.21 -27.26 -5.18
C SER A 272 -14.00 -26.32 -5.09
N ARG A 273 -13.14 -26.29 -6.12
CA ARG A 273 -11.97 -25.41 -6.14
C ARG A 273 -12.37 -23.94 -6.34
N LEU A 274 -13.21 -23.67 -7.34
CA LEU A 274 -13.67 -22.32 -7.65
C LEU A 274 -14.53 -21.75 -6.51
N TYR A 275 -15.36 -22.58 -5.90
CA TYR A 275 -16.17 -22.20 -4.74
C TYR A 275 -15.32 -21.78 -3.55
N LYS A 276 -14.26 -22.54 -3.22
CA LYS A 276 -13.33 -22.17 -2.15
C LYS A 276 -12.63 -20.84 -2.43
N LEU A 277 -12.15 -20.65 -3.66
CA LEU A 277 -11.53 -19.39 -4.08
C LEU A 277 -12.50 -18.22 -3.97
N CYS A 278 -13.75 -18.39 -4.39
CA CYS A 278 -14.78 -17.37 -4.28
C CYS A 278 -15.08 -17.01 -2.82
N ILE A 279 -15.20 -18.01 -1.93
CA ILE A 279 -15.40 -17.73 -0.50
C ILE A 279 -14.22 -16.92 0.05
N GLN A 280 -12.99 -17.35 -0.21
CA GLN A 280 -11.79 -16.67 0.28
C GLN A 280 -11.66 -15.24 -0.28
N ALA A 281 -12.08 -15.02 -1.52
CA ALA A 281 -12.11 -13.70 -2.14
C ALA A 281 -13.32 -12.84 -1.71
N GLY A 282 -14.21 -13.36 -0.86
CA GLY A 282 -15.44 -12.68 -0.46
C GLY A 282 -16.48 -12.56 -1.59
N ILE A 283 -16.39 -13.37 -2.65
CA ILE A 283 -17.37 -13.42 -3.74
C ILE A 283 -18.53 -14.31 -3.31
N LYS A 284 -19.69 -13.68 -3.05
CA LYS A 284 -20.92 -14.36 -2.66
C LYS A 284 -22.03 -14.11 -3.70
N PRO A 285 -22.82 -15.14 -4.04
CA PRO A 285 -24.07 -14.96 -4.78
C PRO A 285 -24.98 -13.92 -4.11
N LEU A 286 -25.48 -12.96 -4.90
CA LEU A 286 -26.38 -11.89 -4.46
C LEU A 286 -27.71 -12.37 -3.84
N LEU A 287 -28.10 -13.62 -4.11
CA LEU A 287 -29.38 -14.22 -3.69
C LEU A 287 -29.19 -15.41 -2.74
N LEU A 288 -28.08 -15.49 -2.01
CA LEU A 288 -27.98 -16.44 -0.90
C LEU A 288 -28.87 -15.95 0.24
N ASP A 289 -30.09 -16.51 0.34
CA ASP A 289 -30.85 -16.46 1.57
C ASP A 289 -30.00 -17.07 2.68
N VAL A 290 -29.59 -16.25 3.65
CA VAL A 290 -28.89 -16.72 4.84
C VAL A 290 -29.90 -17.46 5.70
N SER A 291 -30.14 -18.73 5.40
CA SER A 291 -30.70 -19.64 6.40
C SER A 291 -29.60 -19.87 7.43
N SER A 292 -29.60 -19.07 8.50
CA SER A 292 -28.73 -19.26 9.66
C SER A 292 -28.91 -20.69 10.20
N PRO A 293 -27.86 -21.55 10.24
CA PRO A 293 -27.98 -22.90 10.76
C PRO A 293 -27.87 -22.93 12.29
N ASN A 294 -28.54 -22.01 13.00
CA ASN A 294 -28.49 -21.93 14.47
C ASN A 294 -29.79 -21.41 15.11
N SER A 295 -30.95 -21.79 14.58
CA SER A 295 -32.23 -21.59 15.27
C SER A 295 -33.03 -22.89 15.33
N SER A 296 -32.44 -23.93 15.93
CA SER A 296 -33.23 -25.05 16.44
C SER A 296 -32.47 -25.78 17.54
N HIS A 297 -32.62 -25.33 18.78
CA HIS A 297 -32.86 -26.21 19.94
C HIS A 297 -33.39 -25.38 21.11
N SER A 298 -34.66 -24.98 21.01
CA SER A 298 -35.51 -24.86 22.19
C SER A 298 -36.31 -26.17 22.31
N LYS A 299 -35.97 -27.00 23.30
CA LYS A 299 -36.97 -27.81 24.02
C LYS A 299 -36.55 -27.94 25.48
N GLU A 300 -37.36 -27.32 26.32
CA GLU A 300 -37.50 -27.53 27.76
C GLU A 300 -37.55 -29.02 28.11
N LEU A 301 -37.09 -29.39 29.32
CA LEU A 301 -37.84 -30.21 30.28
C LEU A 301 -37.03 -30.41 31.58
N ARG A 302 -37.60 -29.88 32.67
CA ARG A 302 -37.38 -30.13 34.10
C ARG A 302 -36.17 -29.51 34.80
#